data_AF-A0A7R9MPR0-F1
#
_entry.id   AF-A0A7R9MPR0-F1
#
_cell.length_a   1.000
_cell.length_b   1.000
_cell.length_c   1.000
_cell.angle_alpha   90.00
_cell.angle_beta   90.00
_cell.angle_gamma   90.00
#
_symmetry.space_group_name_H-M   'P 1'
#
loop_
_entity.id
_entity.type
_entity.pdbx_description
1 polymer ?
#
loop_
_entity_poly.entity_id
_entity_poly.type
_entity_poly.pdbx_seq_one_letter_code
_entity_poly.pdbx_strand_id
1 'polypeptide(L)'
;MISEYGADTLAGLHQDPAYVFSEDYESEFLMDYHKAFDTLRAQGFFVGEHIWNFADFMTDQTISRVIGNRKGIFTRERQPKAGARILRCRYWNLAPLKPQQHSGLSYCPVV
;
A
#
# COMPACT_ATOMS: atom_id res chain seq x y z
N MET A 1 -0.49 -10.42 14.13
CA MET A 1 0.02 -9.23 13.43
C MET A 1 0.62 -9.68 12.12
N ILE A 2 0.50 -8.89 11.06
CA ILE A 2 1.22 -9.11 9.80
C ILE A 2 2.32 -8.05 9.70
N SER A 3 3.57 -8.50 9.68
CA SER A 3 4.74 -7.62 9.68
C SER A 3 5.11 -7.11 8.30
N GLU A 4 4.75 -7.83 7.23
CA GLU A 4 5.08 -7.48 5.86
C GLU A 4 3.97 -7.93 4.90
N TYR A 5 3.57 -7.05 3.99
CA TYR A 5 2.75 -7.34 2.82
C TYR A 5 3.00 -6.25 1.77
N GLY A 6 2.98 -6.59 0.48
CA GLY A 6 3.17 -5.62 -0.60
C GLY A 6 3.56 -6.24 -1.95
N ALA A 7 3.23 -5.55 -3.03
CA ALA A 7 3.58 -5.93 -4.40
C ALA A 7 4.75 -5.07 -4.90
N ASP A 8 5.65 -5.64 -5.72
CA ASP A 8 6.65 -4.80 -6.40
C ASP A 8 5.92 -3.98 -7.46
N THR A 9 6.20 -2.68 -7.55
CA THR A 9 5.43 -1.73 -8.35
C THR A 9 6.34 -0.69 -9.01
N LEU A 10 6.24 -0.56 -10.33
CA LEU A 10 6.95 0.47 -11.08
C LEU A 10 6.09 1.74 -11.15
N ALA A 11 6.61 2.84 -10.63
CA ALA A 11 5.89 4.12 -10.66
C ALA A 11 5.59 4.55 -12.11
N GLY A 12 4.34 4.92 -12.38
CA GLY A 12 3.83 5.29 -13.69
C GLY A 12 3.48 4.12 -14.62
N LEU A 13 3.70 2.86 -14.22
CA LEU A 13 3.21 1.71 -14.97
C LEU A 13 1.75 1.45 -14.59
N HIS A 14 0.86 1.61 -15.56
CA HIS A 14 -0.57 1.32 -15.42
C HIS A 14 -1.01 0.25 -16.40
N GLN A 15 -2.00 -0.56 -16.01
CA GLN A 15 -2.58 -1.60 -16.84
C GLN A 15 -3.99 -1.94 -16.39
N ASP A 16 -4.89 -2.12 -17.37
CA ASP A 16 -6.23 -2.67 -17.18
C ASP A 16 -6.43 -3.86 -18.15
N PRO A 17 -6.73 -5.08 -17.67
CA PRO A 17 -6.85 -5.49 -16.26
C PRO A 17 -5.55 -5.35 -15.47
N ALA A 18 -5.64 -5.17 -14.15
CA ALA A 18 -4.47 -5.05 -13.28
C ALA A 18 -3.48 -6.22 -13.46
N TYR A 19 -2.19 -5.90 -13.55
CA TYR A 19 -1.14 -6.89 -13.81
C TYR A 19 0.10 -6.63 -12.96
N VAL A 20 0.84 -7.69 -12.60
CA VAL A 20 2.01 -7.60 -11.73
C VAL A 20 2.96 -6.47 -12.16
N PHE A 21 3.47 -5.73 -11.19
CA PHE A 21 4.27 -4.50 -11.34
C PHE A 21 3.53 -3.20 -11.69
N SER A 22 2.24 -3.22 -12.06
CA SER A 22 1.47 -1.99 -12.26
C SER A 22 1.01 -1.38 -10.93
N GLU A 23 0.79 -0.06 -10.92
CA GLU A 23 0.19 0.65 -9.78
C GLU A 23 -1.26 0.19 -9.53
N ASP A 24 -1.96 -0.26 -10.58
CA ASP A 24 -3.31 -0.81 -10.47
C ASP A 24 -3.30 -2.15 -9.73
N TYR A 25 -2.31 -3.01 -9.98
CA TYR A 25 -2.12 -4.25 -9.24
C TYR A 25 -1.74 -4.02 -7.78
N GLU A 26 -0.86 -3.05 -7.50
CA GLU A 26 -0.58 -2.64 -6.12
C GLU A 26 -1.87 -2.23 -5.40
N SER A 27 -2.70 -1.44 -6.08
CA SER A 27 -3.94 -0.91 -5.51
C SER A 27 -4.93 -2.01 -5.18
N GLU A 28 -5.22 -2.92 -6.12
CA GLU A 28 -6.10 -4.06 -5.89
C GLU A 28 -5.55 -5.00 -4.81
N PHE A 29 -4.25 -5.31 -4.86
CA PHE A 29 -3.57 -6.13 -3.87
C PHE A 29 -3.76 -5.57 -2.45
N LEU A 30 -3.54 -4.26 -2.26
CA LEU A 30 -3.72 -3.62 -0.96
C LEU A 30 -5.16 -3.64 -0.51
N MET A 31 -6.12 -3.34 -1.39
CA MET A 31 -7.54 -3.34 -1.07
C MET A 31 -8.02 -4.72 -0.61
N ASP A 32 -7.57 -5.80 -1.24
CA ASP A 32 -7.95 -7.15 -0.85
C ASP A 32 -7.29 -7.61 0.46
N TYR A 33 -6.02 -7.25 0.69
CA TYR A 33 -5.36 -7.49 1.97
C TYR A 33 -6.09 -6.75 3.11
N HIS A 34 -6.50 -5.51 2.89
CA HIS A 34 -7.25 -4.72 3.86
C HIS A 34 -8.60 -5.36 4.22
N LYS A 35 -9.35 -5.90 3.25
CA LYS A 35 -10.59 -6.66 3.50
C LYS A 35 -10.34 -7.89 4.39
N ALA A 36 -9.26 -8.63 4.10
CA ALA A 36 -8.87 -9.79 4.90
C ALA A 36 -8.47 -9.37 6.32
N PHE A 37 -7.71 -8.30 6.47
CA PHE A 37 -7.30 -7.77 7.77
C PHE A 37 -8.48 -7.28 8.60
N ASP A 38 -9.49 -6.65 7.99
CA ASP A 38 -10.70 -6.23 8.70
C ASP A 38 -11.49 -7.43 9.24
N THR A 39 -11.53 -8.53 8.48
CA THR A 39 -12.09 -9.82 8.95
C THR A 39 -11.33 -10.34 10.16
N LEU A 40 -9.99 -10.32 10.13
CA LEU A 40 -9.15 -10.77 11.25
C LEU A 40 -9.24 -9.84 12.47
N ARG A 41 -9.36 -8.52 12.25
CA ARG A 41 -9.58 -7.52 13.30
C ARG A 41 -10.90 -7.77 14.03
N ALA A 42 -11.96 -8.09 13.30
CA ALA A 42 -13.26 -8.43 13.89
C ALA A 42 -13.21 -9.67 14.80
N GLN A 43 -12.26 -10.58 14.60
CA GLN A 43 -12.03 -11.75 15.46
C GLN A 43 -11.26 -11.42 16.75
N GLY A 44 -10.76 -10.18 16.91
CA GLY A 44 -10.19 -9.68 18.16
C GLY A 44 -8.72 -10.01 18.43
N PHE A 45 -8.09 -10.93 17.71
CA PHE A 45 -6.67 -11.27 17.90
C PHE A 45 -5.71 -10.52 16.96
N PHE A 46 -6.22 -9.86 15.92
CA PHE A 46 -5.39 -9.17 14.95
C PHE A 46 -5.01 -7.76 15.41
N VAL A 47 -3.80 -7.63 15.93
CA VAL A 47 -3.33 -6.41 16.61
C VAL A 47 -2.61 -5.40 15.72
N GLY A 48 -2.34 -5.71 14.44
CA GLY A 48 -1.64 -4.76 13.58
C GLY A 48 -1.22 -5.29 12.21
N GLU A 49 -0.92 -4.35 11.33
CA GLU A 49 -0.48 -4.53 9.94
C GLU A 49 0.66 -3.54 9.65
N HIS A 50 1.76 -4.01 9.06
CA HIS A 50 2.86 -3.17 8.60
C HIS A 50 3.11 -3.42 7.11
N ILE A 51 2.99 -2.37 6.32
CA ILE A 51 3.25 -2.40 4.88
C ILE A 51 4.73 -2.64 4.60
N TRP A 52 5.03 -3.48 3.62
CA TRP A 52 6.36 -3.57 3.02
C TRP A 52 6.33 -2.93 1.63
N ASN A 53 7.00 -1.80 1.39
CA ASN A 53 7.87 -1.03 2.27
C ASN A 53 7.44 0.45 2.30
N PHE A 54 8.02 1.24 3.20
CA PHE A 54 7.87 2.68 3.17
C PHE A 54 8.33 3.25 1.82
N ALA A 55 9.52 2.91 1.34
CA ALA A 55 10.03 3.41 0.06
C ALA A 55 10.85 2.37 -0.68
N ASP A 56 10.97 2.53 -2.00
CA ASP A 56 11.88 1.73 -2.83
C ASP A 56 13.33 1.83 -2.29
N PHE A 57 14.06 0.71 -2.33
CA PHE A 57 15.43 0.64 -1.83
C PHE A 57 16.29 -0.32 -2.66
N MET A 58 17.62 -0.18 -2.57
CA MET A 58 18.55 -0.99 -3.35
C MET A 58 18.71 -2.40 -2.79
N THR A 59 18.90 -3.36 -3.70
CA THR A 59 19.27 -4.75 -3.39
C THR A 59 20.40 -5.17 -4.31
N ASP A 60 20.98 -6.34 -4.06
CA ASP A 60 21.87 -6.99 -5.00
C ASP A 60 21.19 -7.23 -6.35
N GLN A 61 22.01 -7.27 -7.40
CA GLN A 61 21.55 -7.44 -8.76
C GLN A 61 21.00 -8.85 -8.98
N THR A 62 19.72 -8.94 -9.37
CA THR A 62 19.05 -10.18 -9.73
C THR A 62 17.98 -9.90 -10.80
N ILE A 63 17.56 -10.93 -11.52
CA ILE A 63 16.52 -10.80 -12.57
C ILE A 63 15.15 -10.37 -12.03
N SER A 64 14.89 -10.55 -10.73
CA SER A 64 13.63 -10.21 -10.07
C SER A 64 13.64 -8.83 -9.40
N ARG A 65 14.75 -8.08 -9.48
CA ARG A 65 14.93 -6.79 -8.80
C ARG A 65 15.23 -5.69 -9.80
N VAL A 66 14.18 -4.96 -10.20
CA VAL A 66 14.29 -3.86 -11.16
C VAL A 66 14.93 -2.64 -10.49
N ILE A 67 16.27 -2.60 -10.50
CA ILE A 67 17.06 -1.56 -9.82
C ILE A 67 16.67 -1.49 -8.34
N GLY A 68 16.76 -2.65 -7.67
CA GLY A 68 16.38 -2.80 -6.25
C GLY A 68 14.99 -3.39 -6.03
N ASN A 69 14.51 -3.25 -4.80
CA ASN A 69 13.16 -3.62 -4.38
C ASN A 69 12.19 -2.49 -4.68
N ARG A 70 11.08 -2.81 -5.34
CA ARG A 70 10.08 -1.86 -5.82
C ARG A 70 8.76 -1.94 -5.07
N LYS A 71 8.75 -2.57 -3.89
CA LYS A 71 7.56 -2.71 -3.04
C LYS A 71 7.25 -1.44 -2.23
N GLY A 72 8.01 -0.37 -2.38
CA GLY A 72 7.76 0.87 -1.65
C GLY A 72 6.45 1.50 -2.09
N ILE A 73 5.62 1.94 -1.13
CA ILE A 73 4.46 2.81 -1.41
C ILE A 73 4.91 4.21 -1.88
N PHE A 74 6.14 4.60 -1.52
CA PHE A 74 6.84 5.74 -2.09
C PHE A 74 7.98 5.28 -3.01
N THR A 75 8.29 6.09 -4.02
CA THR A 75 9.56 5.96 -4.75
C THR A 75 10.74 6.22 -3.81
N ARG A 76 11.95 5.89 -4.27
CA ARG A 76 13.18 6.17 -3.52
C ARG A 76 13.35 7.68 -3.28
N GLU A 77 12.82 8.53 -4.15
CA GLU A 77 12.81 9.99 -4.06
C GLU A 77 11.63 10.54 -3.23
N ARG A 78 10.91 9.65 -2.52
CA ARG A 78 9.78 9.96 -1.63
C ARG A 78 8.57 10.56 -2.35
N GLN A 79 8.40 10.26 -3.63
CA GLN A 79 7.16 10.58 -4.36
C GLN A 79 6.14 9.45 -4.16
N PRO A 80 4.85 9.76 -3.94
CA PRO A 80 3.83 8.74 -3.70
C PRO A 80 3.48 7.96 -4.97
N LYS A 81 3.33 6.64 -4.85
CA LYS A 81 2.60 5.79 -5.81
C LYS A 81 1.12 5.74 -5.46
N ALA A 82 0.28 5.12 -6.29
CA ALA A 82 -1.14 4.91 -6.01
C ALA A 82 -1.39 4.27 -4.63
N GLY A 83 -0.61 3.25 -4.26
CA GLY A 83 -0.73 2.55 -2.97
C GLY A 83 -0.61 3.46 -1.74
N ALA A 84 0.19 4.53 -1.80
CA ALA A 84 0.35 5.46 -0.68
C ALA A 84 -0.95 6.18 -0.32
N ARG A 85 -1.79 6.51 -1.31
CA ARG A 85 -3.09 7.16 -1.09
C ARG A 85 -4.07 6.20 -0.40
N ILE A 86 -4.11 4.95 -0.85
CA ILE A 86 -4.95 3.90 -0.26
C ILE A 86 -4.58 3.69 1.21
N LEU A 87 -3.28 3.54 1.49
CA LEU A 87 -2.79 3.32 2.85
C LEU A 87 -3.10 4.51 3.77
N ARG A 88 -2.89 5.75 3.28
CA ARG A 88 -3.23 6.97 4.02
C ARG A 88 -4.71 6.98 4.43
N CYS A 89 -5.60 6.67 3.51
CA CYS A 89 -7.04 6.62 3.77
C CYS A 89 -7.40 5.57 4.82
N ARG A 90 -6.83 4.37 4.70
CA ARG A 90 -7.03 3.30 5.68
C ARG A 90 -6.56 3.70 7.08
N TYR A 91 -5.32 4.16 7.20
CA TYR A 91 -4.74 4.50 8.50
C TYR A 91 -5.47 5.65 9.18
N TRP A 92 -5.95 6.62 8.40
CA TRP A 92 -6.80 7.69 8.92
C TRP A 92 -8.15 7.20 9.44
N ASN A 93 -8.77 6.24 8.75
CA ASN A 93 -10.04 5.64 9.17
C ASN A 93 -9.89 4.72 10.39
N LEU A 94 -8.72 4.08 10.56
CA LEU A 94 -8.40 3.24 11.71
C LEU A 94 -7.93 4.04 12.93
N ALA A 95 -7.42 5.26 12.73
CA ALA A 95 -6.89 6.08 13.81
C ALA A 95 -8.00 6.49 14.81
N PRO A 96 -7.76 6.36 16.13
CA PRO A 96 -8.73 6.75 17.15
C PRO A 96 -8.90 8.28 17.24
N LEU A 97 -7.85 9.02 16.92
CA LEU A 97 -7.88 10.48 16.80
C LEU A 97 -8.28 10.83 15.38
N LYS A 98 -9.53 11.27 15.18
CA LYS A 98 -9.95 11.89 13.93
C LYS A 98 -9.46 13.33 13.93
N PRO A 99 -8.40 13.69 13.19
CA PRO A 99 -8.04 15.10 13.05
C PRO A 99 -9.21 15.87 12.41
N GLN A 100 -9.30 17.15 12.75
CA GLN A 100 -10.33 18.09 12.26
C GLN A 100 -10.47 17.95 10.74
N GLN A 101 -11.70 17.94 10.23
CA GLN A 101 -12.07 17.76 8.82
C GLN A 101 -11.05 18.41 7.87
N HIS A 102 -10.08 17.64 7.40
CA HIS A 102 -9.16 18.06 6.37
C HIS A 102 -9.73 17.60 5.02
N SER A 103 -9.80 18.53 4.07
CA SER A 103 -10.18 18.32 2.67
C SER A 103 -9.41 17.21 1.94
N GLY A 104 -8.39 16.60 2.57
CA GLY A 104 -7.59 15.52 2.00
C GLY A 104 -8.23 14.12 2.05
N LEU A 105 -9.42 13.93 2.63
CA LEU A 105 -10.16 12.65 2.56
C LEU A 105 -11.04 12.53 1.31
N SER A 106 -11.25 13.60 0.54
CA SER A 106 -12.09 13.60 -0.66
C SER A 106 -11.56 12.70 -1.79
N TYR A 107 -10.27 12.35 -1.75
CA TYR A 107 -9.60 11.49 -2.73
C TYR A 107 -9.43 10.05 -2.25
N CYS A 108 -10.08 9.68 -1.13
CA CYS A 108 -10.07 8.30 -0.68
C CYS A 108 -10.95 7.45 -1.59
N PRO A 109 -10.48 6.28 -2.04
CA PRO A 109 -11.34 5.37 -2.77
C PRO A 109 -12.54 5.02 -1.90
N VAL A 110 -13.73 5.13 -2.48
CA VAL A 110 -14.96 4.65 -1.85
C VAL A 110 -14.91 3.14 -1.99
N VAL A 111 -14.69 2.45 -0.87
CA VAL A 111 -14.68 0.98 -0.80
C VAL A 111 -16.05 0.50 -0.35
#